data_AF-A0A7S6W142-F1
#
_entry.id   AF-A0A7S6W142-F1
#
_cell.length_a   1.000
_cell.length_b   1.000
_cell.length_c   1.000
_cell.angle_alpha   90.00
_cell.angle_beta   90.00
_cell.angle_gamma   90.00
#
_symmetry.space_group_name_H-M   'P 1'
#
loop_
_entity.id
_entity.type
_entity.pdbx_description
1 polymer ?
#
loop_
_entity_poly.entity_id
_entity_poly.type
_entity_poly.pdbx_seq_one_letter_code
_entity_poly.pdbx_strand_id
1 'polypeptide(L)'
;MRILFGILLGILLCVGSVIGLQRFPQLLKSYPQLQTIFPQLYDSYQYNHDAEGKLLQTLEMLDDEEYKSTEGNEATLYQLDGQCKINLYLFGESNQSLTSYYFHNDQILRAYETNLIYPNGGFNPVPNTKEPFKLEKSYLRIMMPNSIKTELEFERIKNHFNAKFLKKC
;
A
#
# COMPACT_ATOMS: atom_id res chain seq x y z
N MET A 1 21.67 -40.92 23.81
CA MET A 1 20.92 -40.03 24.74
C MET A 1 21.05 -38.53 24.41
N ARG A 2 22.25 -37.98 24.11
CA ARG A 2 22.42 -36.53 23.84
C ARG A 2 21.64 -35.98 22.63
N ILE A 3 21.52 -36.77 21.56
CA ILE A 3 20.81 -36.37 20.33
C ILE A 3 19.29 -36.28 20.56
N LEU A 4 18.72 -37.23 21.30
CA LEU A 4 17.29 -37.21 21.66
C LEU A 4 16.93 -36.00 22.52
N PHE A 5 17.78 -35.62 23.47
CA PHE A 5 17.60 -34.40 24.27
C PHE A 5 17.65 -33.12 23.41
N GLY A 6 18.56 -33.04 22.45
CA GLY A 6 18.65 -31.89 21.55
C GLY A 6 17.41 -31.72 20.66
N ILE A 7 16.88 -32.84 20.15
CA ILE A 7 15.63 -32.82 19.35
C ILE A 7 14.44 -32.40 20.21
N LEU A 8 14.32 -32.93 21.42
CA LEU A 8 13.22 -32.62 22.34
C LEU A 8 13.25 -31.14 22.77
N LEU A 9 14.44 -30.60 23.03
CA LEU A 9 14.64 -29.18 23.34
C LEU A 9 14.29 -28.30 22.14
N GLY A 10 14.71 -28.69 20.93
CA GLY A 10 14.40 -27.96 19.70
C GLY A 10 12.89 -27.91 19.43
N ILE A 11 12.18 -29.02 19.61
CA ILE A 11 10.72 -29.07 19.48
C ILE A 11 10.05 -28.17 20.51
N LEU A 12 10.48 -28.21 21.78
CA LEU A 12 9.94 -27.35 22.84
C LEU A 12 10.13 -25.86 22.54
N LEU A 13 11.30 -25.47 22.01
CA LEU A 13 11.57 -24.08 21.63
C LEU A 13 10.72 -23.64 20.43
N CYS A 14 10.54 -24.49 19.43
CA CYS A 14 9.68 -24.20 18.27
C CYS A 14 8.20 -24.09 18.66
N VAL A 15 7.71 -24.96 19.55
CA VAL A 15 6.32 -24.87 20.04
C VAL A 15 6.13 -23.62 20.90
N GLY A 16 7.11 -23.30 21.76
CA GLY A 16 7.08 -22.08 22.57
C GLY A 16 7.07 -20.80 21.73
N SER A 17 7.85 -20.74 20.65
CA SER A 17 7.88 -19.56 19.77
C SER A 17 6.58 -19.39 18.99
N VAL A 18 5.98 -20.48 18.48
CA VAL A 18 4.69 -20.43 17.78
C VAL A 18 3.55 -19.99 18.70
N ILE A 19 3.47 -20.54 19.91
CA ILE A 19 2.47 -20.14 20.90
C ILE A 19 2.69 -18.68 21.33
N GLY A 20 3.94 -18.28 21.53
CA GLY A 20 4.32 -16.90 21.81
C GLY A 20 3.82 -15.95 20.73
N LEU A 21 4.17 -16.20 19.46
CA LEU A 21 3.75 -15.38 18.32
C LEU A 21 2.23 -15.28 18.17
N GLN A 22 1.47 -16.35 18.45
CA GLN A 22 0.01 -16.34 18.35
C GLN A 22 -0.67 -15.63 19.53
N ARG A 23 -0.13 -15.73 20.75
CA ARG A 23 -0.74 -15.16 21.96
C ARG A 23 -0.26 -13.76 22.30
N PHE A 24 0.90 -13.35 21.81
CA PHE A 24 1.46 -12.02 22.04
C PHE A 24 0.53 -10.87 21.59
N PRO A 25 -0.17 -10.95 20.43
CA PRO A 25 -1.13 -9.92 20.04
C PRO A 25 -2.31 -9.77 21.01
N GLN A 26 -2.72 -10.86 21.67
CA GLN A 26 -3.79 -10.83 22.67
C GLN A 26 -3.31 -10.25 24.00
N LEU A 27 -2.09 -10.60 24.42
CA LEU A 27 -1.45 -10.03 25.61
C LEU A 27 -1.24 -8.52 25.49
N LEU A 28 -0.85 -8.04 24.31
CA LEU A 28 -0.72 -6.60 24.03
C LEU A 28 -2.05 -5.86 24.13
N LYS A 29 -3.17 -6.50 23.75
CA LYS A 29 -4.51 -5.92 23.96
C LYS A 29 -4.91 -5.83 25.43
N SER A 30 -4.49 -6.79 26.25
CA SER A 30 -4.81 -6.84 27.68
C SER A 30 -3.92 -5.95 28.55
N TYR A 31 -2.70 -5.66 28.11
CA TYR A 31 -1.71 -4.91 28.88
C TYR A 31 -1.06 -3.80 28.03
N PRO A 32 -1.71 -2.62 27.93
CA PRO A 32 -1.22 -1.51 27.11
C PRO A 32 0.13 -0.95 27.60
N GLN A 33 0.53 -1.19 28.85
CA GLN A 33 1.88 -0.82 29.34
C GLN A 33 3.03 -1.62 28.69
N LEU A 34 2.77 -2.76 28.05
CA LEU A 34 3.81 -3.49 27.30
C LEU A 34 4.18 -2.78 26.00
N GLN A 35 3.31 -1.91 25.51
CA GLN A 35 3.48 -1.11 24.30
C GLN A 35 4.67 -0.14 24.38
N THR A 36 4.88 0.46 25.56
CA THR A 36 6.01 1.35 25.82
C THR A 36 7.35 0.63 25.88
N ILE A 37 7.35 -0.70 26.09
CA ILE A 37 8.56 -1.53 26.18
C ILE A 37 8.99 -2.04 24.80
N PHE A 38 8.04 -2.17 23.87
CA PHE A 38 8.27 -2.59 22.48
C PHE A 38 7.76 -1.53 21.48
N PRO A 39 8.30 -0.29 21.51
CA PRO A 39 7.81 0.81 20.67
C PRO A 39 7.94 0.50 19.17
N GLN A 40 8.94 -0.29 18.78
CA GLN A 40 9.21 -0.68 17.39
C GLN A 40 8.09 -1.53 16.74
N LEU A 41 7.25 -2.17 17.56
CA LEU A 41 6.06 -2.93 17.11
C LEU A 41 4.78 -2.07 17.13
N TYR A 42 4.87 -0.86 17.69
CA TYR A 42 3.78 0.08 17.88
C TYR A 42 4.12 1.48 17.38
N ASP A 43 5.07 1.60 16.46
CA ASP A 43 4.97 2.69 15.51
C ASP A 43 3.65 2.43 14.79
N SER A 44 2.60 3.05 15.33
CA SER A 44 1.45 3.51 14.58
C SER A 44 2.00 3.90 13.22
N TYR A 45 1.39 3.41 12.15
CA TYR A 45 1.61 3.90 10.81
C TYR A 45 1.36 5.42 10.81
N GLN A 46 2.30 6.22 11.33
CA GLN A 46 2.57 7.55 10.85
C GLN A 46 3.07 7.27 9.45
N TYR A 47 2.13 7.40 8.51
CA TYR A 47 2.40 7.35 7.10
C TYR A 47 3.53 8.34 6.82
N ASN A 48 4.74 7.81 6.71
CA ASN A 48 5.93 8.56 6.36
C ASN A 48 6.07 8.49 4.85
N HIS A 49 5.95 9.64 4.18
CA HIS A 49 6.19 9.76 2.74
C HIS A 49 7.61 9.33 2.33
N ASP A 50 8.57 9.20 3.27
CA ASP A 50 9.91 8.66 2.97
C ASP A 50 9.85 7.23 2.40
N ALA A 51 8.84 6.43 2.76
CA ALA A 51 8.64 5.10 2.17
C ALA A 51 8.15 5.15 0.71
N GLU A 52 7.62 6.28 0.26
CA GLU A 52 7.13 6.51 -1.10
C GLU A 52 8.18 7.17 -2.03
N GLY A 53 9.29 7.64 -1.46
CA GLY A 53 10.35 8.35 -2.17
C GLY A 53 10.05 9.82 -2.40
N LYS A 54 10.89 10.48 -3.21
CA LYS A 54 10.75 11.92 -3.51
C LYS A 54 9.66 12.14 -4.54
N LEU A 55 8.58 12.81 -4.15
CA LEU A 55 7.56 13.27 -5.09
C LEU A 55 8.18 14.20 -6.15
N LEU A 56 8.02 13.84 -7.42
CA LEU A 56 8.48 14.63 -8.55
C LEU A 56 7.36 15.47 -9.15
N GLN A 57 6.15 14.93 -9.23
CA GLN A 57 4.99 15.60 -9.82
C GLN A 57 3.69 14.96 -9.33
N THR A 58 2.67 15.80 -9.13
CA THR A 58 1.26 15.41 -9.00
C THR A 58 0.49 15.97 -10.19
N LEU A 59 -0.42 15.15 -10.72
CA LEU A 59 -1.38 15.50 -11.75
C LEU A 59 -2.77 15.32 -11.14
N GLU A 60 -3.47 16.43 -10.96
CA GLU A 60 -4.86 16.43 -10.50
C GLU A 60 -5.79 16.50 -11.70
N MET A 61 -6.96 15.85 -11.63
CA MET A 61 -7.99 15.92 -12.66
C MET A 61 -7.47 15.51 -14.04
N LEU A 62 -6.99 14.26 -14.18
CA LEU A 62 -6.55 13.71 -15.46
C LEU A 62 -7.63 13.91 -16.54
N ASP A 63 -7.26 14.59 -17.62
CA ASP A 63 -8.19 15.03 -18.68
C ASP A 63 -8.66 13.89 -19.62
N ASP A 64 -8.07 12.70 -19.52
CA ASP A 64 -8.48 11.53 -20.30
C ASP A 64 -9.91 11.10 -19.93
N GLU A 65 -10.74 10.80 -20.93
CA GLU A 65 -12.14 10.36 -20.73
C GLU A 65 -12.26 9.13 -19.80
N GLU A 66 -11.24 8.29 -19.77
CA GLU A 66 -11.19 7.10 -18.90
C GLU A 66 -10.93 7.42 -17.42
N TYR A 67 -10.30 8.56 -17.13
CA TYR A 67 -9.91 8.98 -15.77
C TYR A 67 -10.62 10.25 -15.30
N LYS A 68 -11.40 10.90 -16.17
CA LYS A 68 -12.16 12.10 -15.83
C LYS A 68 -13.24 11.77 -14.82
N SER A 69 -13.11 12.31 -13.61
CA SER A 69 -14.07 12.14 -12.53
C SER A 69 -14.32 13.47 -11.81
N THR A 70 -15.54 13.66 -11.33
CA THR A 70 -15.88 14.74 -10.40
C THR A 70 -15.23 14.56 -9.02
N GLU A 71 -14.68 13.37 -8.75
CA GLU A 71 -14.09 13.01 -7.46
C GLU A 71 -12.59 13.26 -7.34
N GLY A 72 -11.98 13.94 -8.32
CA GLY A 72 -10.60 14.41 -8.21
C GLY A 72 -9.55 13.31 -8.35
N ASN A 73 -9.74 12.40 -9.31
CA ASN A 73 -8.72 11.40 -9.67
C ASN A 73 -7.36 12.05 -9.87
N GLU A 74 -6.32 11.43 -9.34
CA GLU A 74 -4.97 11.98 -9.33
C GLU A 74 -3.95 10.93 -9.76
N ALA A 75 -2.85 11.40 -10.34
CA ALA A 75 -1.67 10.58 -10.56
C ALA A 75 -0.42 11.27 -10.01
N THR A 76 0.43 10.49 -9.35
CA THR A 76 1.66 10.99 -8.72
C THR A 76 2.86 10.23 -9.22
N LEU A 77 3.95 10.94 -9.52
CA LEU A 77 5.23 10.38 -9.89
C LEU A 77 6.24 10.59 -8.76
N TYR A 78 6.82 9.50 -8.26
CA TYR A 78 7.85 9.49 -7.24
C TYR A 78 9.17 8.95 -7.78
N GLN A 79 10.27 9.50 -7.27
CA GLN A 79 11.62 8.96 -7.42
C GLN A 79 11.98 8.15 -6.17
N LEU A 80 12.32 6.89 -6.37
CA LEU A 80 12.83 5.97 -5.35
C LEU A 80 14.32 5.72 -5.59
N ASP A 81 14.98 5.06 -4.64
CA ASP A 81 16.34 4.58 -4.85
C ASP A 81 16.34 3.49 -5.94
N GLY A 82 16.93 3.81 -7.09
CA GLY A 82 17.14 2.88 -8.23
C GLY A 82 15.91 2.62 -9.11
N GLN A 83 14.79 3.30 -8.90
CA GLN A 83 13.56 3.17 -9.70
C GLN A 83 12.64 4.38 -9.50
N CYS A 84 11.55 4.43 -10.24
CA CYS A 84 10.44 5.36 -10.03
C CYS A 84 9.14 4.62 -9.76
N LYS A 85 8.17 5.37 -9.26
CA LYS A 85 6.83 4.88 -8.95
C LYS A 85 5.79 5.86 -9.47
N ILE A 86 4.85 5.39 -10.28
CA ILE A 86 3.61 6.10 -10.58
C ILE A 86 2.50 5.49 -9.73
N ASN A 87 1.73 6.31 -9.05
CA ASN A 87 0.42 5.91 -8.55
C ASN A 87 -0.66 6.60 -9.36
N LEU A 88 -1.72 5.87 -9.67
CA LEU A 88 -2.99 6.38 -10.16
C LEU A 88 -4.04 6.10 -9.08
N TYR A 89 -4.70 7.15 -8.63
CA TYR A 89 -5.78 7.10 -7.66
C TYR A 89 -7.08 7.43 -8.37
N LEU A 90 -8.01 6.48 -8.35
CA LEU A 90 -9.35 6.63 -8.87
C LEU A 90 -10.32 6.60 -7.70
N PHE A 91 -11.00 7.71 -7.46
CA PHE A 91 -11.99 7.86 -6.40
C PHE A 91 -13.39 7.64 -6.98
N GLY A 92 -14.17 6.82 -6.29
CA GLY A 92 -15.61 6.69 -6.49
C GLY A 92 -16.34 6.79 -5.15
N GLU A 93 -17.66 6.98 -5.20
CA GLU A 93 -18.48 7.28 -4.02
C GLU A 93 -18.26 6.36 -2.79
N SER A 94 -17.99 5.08 -3.03
CA SER A 94 -17.87 4.05 -1.98
C SER A 94 -16.53 3.30 -1.98
N ASN A 95 -15.62 3.64 -2.91
CA ASN A 95 -14.36 2.95 -3.07
C ASN A 95 -13.26 3.85 -3.64
N GLN A 96 -12.03 3.39 -3.51
CA GLN A 96 -10.86 3.95 -4.14
C GLN A 96 -10.07 2.82 -4.79
N SER A 97 -9.76 2.96 -6.08
CA SER A 97 -8.76 2.13 -6.74
C SER A 97 -7.42 2.85 -6.75
N LEU A 98 -6.37 2.14 -6.33
CA LEU A 98 -4.99 2.58 -6.41
C LEU A 98 -4.22 1.63 -7.31
N THR A 99 -3.78 2.11 -8.47
CA THR A 99 -2.86 1.38 -9.34
C THR A 99 -1.45 1.95 -9.17
N SER A 100 -0.48 1.10 -8.84
CA SER A 100 0.92 1.48 -8.66
C SER A 100 1.80 0.79 -9.69
N TYR A 101 2.59 1.56 -10.44
CA TYR A 101 3.63 1.07 -11.37
C TYR A 101 4.99 1.44 -10.84
N TYR A 102 5.86 0.46 -10.65
CA TYR A 102 7.28 0.70 -10.38
C TYR A 102 8.07 0.39 -11.63
N PHE A 103 8.96 1.30 -12.03
CA PHE A 103 9.63 1.23 -13.32
C PHE A 103 11.03 1.86 -13.26
N HIS A 104 11.88 1.49 -14.21
CA HIS A 104 13.18 2.12 -14.42
C HIS A 104 13.53 2.07 -15.91
N ASN A 105 14.03 3.18 -16.48
CA ASN A 105 14.33 3.32 -17.90
C ASN A 105 13.16 2.84 -18.79
N ASP A 106 11.96 3.35 -18.53
CA ASP A 106 10.71 3.01 -19.22
C ASP A 106 10.24 1.54 -19.12
N GLN A 107 10.91 0.70 -18.33
CA GLN A 107 10.51 -0.70 -18.15
C GLN A 107 9.79 -0.91 -16.81
N ILE A 108 8.60 -1.51 -16.86
CA ILE A 108 7.82 -1.86 -15.67
C ILE A 108 8.51 -3.02 -14.95
N LEU A 109 8.91 -2.79 -13.70
CA LEU A 109 9.50 -3.79 -12.82
C LEU A 109 8.41 -4.57 -12.07
N ARG A 110 7.36 -3.87 -11.63
CA ARG A 110 6.23 -4.44 -10.88
C ARG A 110 5.03 -3.50 -10.94
N ALA A 111 3.84 -4.07 -10.99
CA ALA A 111 2.59 -3.32 -10.99
C ALA A 111 1.56 -3.97 -10.08
N TYR A 112 0.77 -3.14 -9.39
CA TYR A 112 -0.22 -3.56 -8.42
C TYR A 112 -1.49 -2.74 -8.56
N GLU A 113 -2.63 -3.37 -8.38
CA GLU A 113 -3.91 -2.70 -8.19
C GLU A 113 -4.43 -3.04 -6.78
N THR A 114 -4.75 -2.01 -6.01
CA THR A 114 -5.32 -2.12 -4.68
C THR A 114 -6.69 -1.46 -4.69
N ASN A 115 -7.72 -2.22 -4.36
CA ASN A 115 -9.04 -1.65 -4.15
C ASN A 115 -9.31 -1.48 -2.66
N LEU A 116 -9.77 -0.29 -2.32
CA LEU A 116 -10.04 0.17 -0.98
C LEU A 116 -11.53 0.53 -0.93
N ILE A 117 -12.22 0.19 0.15
CA ILE A 117 -13.64 0.49 0.34
C ILE A 117 -13.83 1.45 1.51
N TYR A 118 -14.93 2.19 1.46
CA TYR A 118 -15.35 3.07 2.53
C TYR A 118 -16.56 2.44 3.27
N PRO A 119 -16.33 1.56 4.27
CA PRO A 119 -17.42 0.84 4.94
C PRO A 119 -18.45 1.77 5.60
N ASN A 120 -18.05 3.01 5.91
CA ASN A 120 -18.86 3.97 6.67
C ASN A 120 -19.48 5.09 5.82
N GLY A 121 -19.67 4.86 4.52
CA GLY A 121 -20.34 5.80 3.62
C GLY A 121 -19.43 6.81 2.93
N GLY A 122 -18.12 6.57 2.91
CA GLY A 122 -17.18 7.40 2.14
C GLY A 122 -17.01 8.81 2.68
N PHE A 123 -16.80 9.74 1.76
CA PHE A 123 -16.64 11.17 2.07
C PHE A 123 -17.94 11.82 2.59
N ASN A 124 -19.09 11.17 2.37
CA ASN A 124 -20.41 11.61 2.81
C ASN A 124 -21.01 10.60 3.82
N PRO A 125 -20.58 10.63 5.09
CA PRO A 125 -21.06 9.68 6.08
C PRO A 125 -22.59 9.76 6.24
N VAL A 126 -23.21 8.61 6.48
CA VAL A 126 -24.66 8.53 6.73
C VAL A 126 -25.03 9.49 7.87
N PRO A 127 -26.09 10.33 7.72
CA PRO A 127 -26.48 11.26 8.77
C PRO A 127 -26.66 10.55 10.11
N ASN A 128 -26.09 11.10 11.18
CA ASN A 128 -26.11 10.59 12.56
C ASN A 128 -25.20 9.39 12.90
N THR A 129 -24.27 8.99 12.04
CA THR A 129 -23.19 8.08 12.47
C THR A 129 -22.03 8.88 13.08
N LYS A 130 -21.54 8.45 14.25
CA LYS A 130 -20.33 9.00 14.89
C LYS A 130 -19.06 8.24 14.48
N GLU A 131 -19.17 7.36 13.49
CA GLU A 131 -18.06 6.52 13.10
C GLU A 131 -17.04 7.34 12.30
N PRO A 132 -15.73 7.23 12.61
CA PRO A 132 -14.71 7.93 11.86
C PRO A 132 -14.65 7.42 10.41
N PHE A 133 -14.13 8.27 9.52
CA PHE A 133 -13.74 7.81 8.18
C PHE A 133 -12.79 6.62 8.31
N LYS A 134 -13.08 5.57 7.55
CA LYS A 134 -12.31 4.35 7.55
C LYS A 134 -12.09 3.90 6.12
N LEU A 135 -10.88 3.44 5.87
CA LEU A 135 -10.47 2.88 4.60
C LEU A 135 -10.05 1.44 4.84
N GLU A 136 -10.75 0.50 4.20
CA GLU A 136 -10.44 -0.92 4.32
C GLU A 136 -9.98 -1.49 3.00
N LYS A 137 -8.89 -2.25 3.03
CA LYS A 137 -8.39 -2.94 1.85
C LYS A 137 -9.32 -4.10 1.50
N SER A 138 -10.00 -3.98 0.37
CA SER A 138 -10.84 -5.02 -0.18
C SER A 138 -9.99 -6.10 -0.86
N TYR A 139 -9.10 -5.71 -1.77
CA TYR A 139 -8.18 -6.66 -2.42
C TYR A 139 -6.87 -6.02 -2.87
N LEU A 140 -5.90 -6.88 -3.19
CA LEU A 140 -4.67 -6.55 -3.93
C LEU A 140 -4.53 -7.52 -5.08
N ARG A 141 -4.36 -6.99 -6.29
CA ARG A 141 -4.08 -7.75 -7.49
C ARG A 141 -2.67 -7.42 -7.99
N ILE A 142 -1.85 -8.45 -8.16
CA ILE A 142 -0.56 -8.32 -8.84
C ILE A 142 -0.84 -8.28 -10.34
N MET A 143 -0.37 -7.23 -11.01
CA MET A 143 -0.50 -7.08 -12.46
C MET A 143 0.74 -7.63 -13.15
N MET A 144 0.56 -8.30 -14.29
CA MET A 144 1.69 -8.85 -15.07
C MET A 144 2.39 -7.70 -15.82
N PRO A 145 3.65 -7.37 -15.50
CA PRO A 145 4.34 -6.19 -16.05
C PRO A 145 4.48 -6.22 -17.59
N ASN A 146 4.61 -7.42 -18.15
CA ASN A 146 4.78 -7.67 -19.58
C ASN A 146 3.47 -7.99 -20.31
N SER A 147 2.33 -7.79 -19.65
CA SER A 147 1.03 -7.95 -20.33
C SER A 147 0.71 -6.68 -21.11
N ILE A 148 0.26 -6.85 -22.36
CA ILE A 148 -0.12 -5.73 -23.25
C ILE A 148 -1.05 -4.74 -22.54
N LYS A 149 -2.02 -5.25 -21.76
CA LYS A 149 -2.95 -4.40 -20.99
C LYS A 149 -2.20 -3.48 -20.01
N THR A 150 -1.27 -4.04 -19.24
CA THR A 150 -0.54 -3.30 -18.20
C THR A 150 0.42 -2.29 -18.82
N GLU A 151 1.10 -2.67 -19.91
CA GLU A 151 1.99 -1.78 -20.65
C GLU A 151 1.23 -0.60 -21.28
N LEU A 152 0.08 -0.85 -21.91
CA LEU A 152 -0.73 0.22 -22.50
C LEU A 152 -1.26 1.21 -21.45
N GLU A 153 -1.72 0.71 -20.31
CA GLU A 153 -2.19 1.56 -19.21
C GLU A 153 -1.04 2.38 -18.62
N PHE A 154 0.12 1.75 -18.39
CA PHE A 154 1.33 2.44 -17.95
C PHE A 154 1.76 3.54 -18.92
N GLU A 155 1.88 3.25 -20.22
CA GLU A 155 2.27 4.24 -21.21
C GLU A 155 1.28 5.40 -21.29
N ARG A 156 -0.03 5.11 -21.24
CA ARG A 156 -1.06 6.15 -21.23
C ARG A 156 -0.87 7.11 -20.06
N ILE A 157 -0.75 6.58 -18.83
CA ILE A 157 -0.61 7.41 -17.63
C ILE A 157 0.75 8.13 -17.63
N LYS A 158 1.83 7.44 -18.00
CA LYS A 158 3.19 7.98 -18.06
C LYS A 158 3.26 9.23 -18.96
N ASN A 159 2.54 9.23 -20.08
CA ASN A 159 2.56 10.32 -21.06
C ASN A 159 1.96 11.64 -20.54
N HIS A 160 1.23 11.63 -19.43
CA HIS A 160 0.77 12.87 -18.79
C HIS A 160 1.86 13.57 -17.97
N PHE A 161 2.90 12.85 -17.54
CA PHE A 161 3.96 13.42 -16.73
C PHE A 161 4.96 14.22 -17.58
N ASN A 162 5.53 15.27 -16.99
CA ASN A 162 6.51 16.09 -17.68
C ASN A 162 7.80 15.29 -17.94
N ALA A 163 8.26 15.29 -19.19
CA ALA A 163 9.47 14.59 -19.60
C ALA A 163 10.73 14.95 -18.78
N LYS A 164 10.80 16.17 -18.22
CA LYS A 164 11.90 16.58 -17.32
C LYS A 164 11.96 15.75 -16.04
N PHE A 165 10.81 15.34 -15.52
CA PHE A 165 10.73 14.49 -14.33
C PHE A 165 10.92 13.02 -14.68
N LEU A 166 10.36 12.57 -15.79
CA LEU A 166 10.55 11.20 -16.29
C LEU A 166 12.02 10.87 -16.57
N LYS A 167 12.85 11.83 -17.00
CA LYS A 167 14.31 11.62 -17.16
C LYS A 167 15.07 11.30 -15.88
N LYS A 168 14.44 11.44 -14.71
CA LYS A 168 15.01 11.05 -13.40
C LYS A 168 14.65 9.61 -13.02
N CYS A 169 13.88 8.96 -13.90
CA CYS A 169 13.45 7.59 -13.91
C CYS A 169 14.12 6.88 -15.10
#